data_AF-A0A6J0V5E4-F1
#
_entry.id   AF-A0A6J0V5E4-F1
#
_cell.length_a   1.000
_cell.length_b   1.000
_cell.length_c   1.000
_cell.angle_alpha   90.00
_cell.angle_beta   90.00
_cell.angle_gamma   90.00
#
_symmetry.space_group_name_H-M   'P 1'
#
loop_
_entity.id
_entity.type
_entity.pdbx_description
1 polymer ?
#
loop_
_entity_poly.entity_id
_entity_poly.type
_entity_poly.pdbx_seq_one_letter_code
_entity_poly.pdbx_strand_id
1 'polypeptide(L)'
;MPKIQLNGITVDFPFQPYKCQEEYMSKVLECLQKQVNGILESPTGTGKTLCLLCSTLAWREHFRDAISAQKIAQRLGGAELFSDRPLSSWGNTAPGTDASAYYSDIPKIIYASRTHSQLTQVISELKNTVYRPKVCVLGSREQLCIHPEVKRQDSNHMQALGSLSAFRPLPAFRLRG
;
A
#
# COMPACT_ATOMS: atom_id res chain seq x y z
N MET A 1 13.49 12.84 14.62
CA MET A 1 13.60 12.64 13.17
C MET A 1 13.64 14.01 12.52
N PRO A 2 14.68 14.36 11.76
CA PRO A 2 14.71 15.61 11.01
C PRO A 2 13.57 15.68 9.99
N LYS A 3 13.08 16.89 9.77
CA LYS A 3 12.07 17.23 8.76
C LYS A 3 12.76 17.94 7.61
N ILE A 4 12.65 17.39 6.41
CA ILE A 4 13.22 17.98 5.19
C ILE A 4 12.08 18.44 4.29
N GLN A 5 12.20 19.64 3.72
CA GLN A 5 11.25 20.17 2.76
C GLN A 5 11.71 19.82 1.34
N LEU A 6 10.96 18.97 0.64
CA LEU A 6 11.27 18.53 -0.73
C LEU A 6 10.02 18.68 -1.61
N ASN A 7 10.14 19.38 -2.74
CA ASN A 7 9.05 19.61 -3.70
C ASN A 7 7.73 20.11 -3.05
N GLY A 8 7.83 20.95 -2.02
CA GLY A 8 6.68 21.47 -1.27
C GLY A 8 6.05 20.50 -0.26
N ILE A 9 6.66 19.33 -0.04
CA ILE A 9 6.20 18.31 0.90
C ILE A 9 7.23 18.18 2.03
N THR A 10 6.76 18.15 3.26
CA THR A 10 7.60 17.87 4.43
C THR A 10 7.78 16.36 4.58
N VAL A 11 9.03 15.90 4.55
CA VAL A 11 9.42 14.50 4.74
C VAL A 11 10.12 14.37 6.09
N ASP A 12 9.52 13.62 7.02
CA ASP A 12 10.20 13.12 8.21
C ASP A 12 11.13 11.95 7.83
N PHE A 13 12.41 12.06 8.16
CA PHE A 13 13.42 11.03 7.88
C PHE A 13 14.12 10.58 9.17
N PRO A 14 14.48 9.29 9.35
CA PRO A 14 15.01 8.80 10.63
C PRO A 14 16.33 9.43 11.09
N PHE A 15 17.18 9.84 10.15
CA PHE A 15 18.48 10.47 10.38
C PHE A 15 18.69 11.65 9.41
N GLN A 16 19.78 12.40 9.53
CA GLN A 16 20.07 13.47 8.58
C GLN A 16 20.39 12.85 7.21
N PRO A 17 19.58 13.09 6.16
CA PRO A 17 19.79 12.45 4.87
C PRO A 17 21.08 12.94 4.21
N TYR A 18 21.69 12.05 3.43
CA TYR A 18 22.76 12.43 2.51
C TYR A 18 22.18 13.11 1.28
N LYS A 19 22.99 13.93 0.60
CA LYS A 19 22.57 14.64 -0.62
C LYS A 19 21.97 13.73 -1.69
N CYS A 20 22.58 12.55 -1.92
CA CYS A 20 22.06 11.57 -2.89
C CYS A 20 20.69 11.00 -2.48
N GLN A 21 20.40 10.90 -1.17
CA GLN A 21 19.10 10.47 -0.66
C GLN A 21 18.05 11.55 -0.87
N GLU A 22 18.40 12.83 -0.65
CA GLU A 22 17.53 13.97 -0.94
C GLU A 22 17.17 14.04 -2.42
N GLU A 23 18.16 13.88 -3.30
CA GLU A 23 17.96 13.83 -4.76
C GLU A 23 17.03 12.67 -5.16
N TYR A 24 17.26 11.47 -4.60
CA TYR A 24 16.41 10.31 -4.84
C TYR A 24 14.96 10.56 -4.39
N MET A 25 14.77 11.07 -3.17
CA MET A 25 13.45 11.40 -2.63
C MET A 25 12.74 12.49 -3.43
N SER A 26 13.45 13.53 -3.86
CA SER A 26 12.90 14.59 -4.72
C SER A 26 12.40 14.03 -6.05
N LYS A 27 13.12 13.06 -6.65
CA LYS A 27 12.66 12.39 -7.88
C LYS A 27 11.45 11.48 -7.66
N VAL A 28 11.37 10.78 -6.54
CA VAL A 28 10.15 10.03 -6.17
C VAL A 28 8.94 10.97 -6.10
N LEU A 29 9.08 12.07 -5.37
CA LEU A 29 8.00 13.06 -5.20
C LEU A 29 7.59 13.69 -6.53
N GLU A 30 8.56 14.01 -7.39
CA GLU A 30 8.30 14.53 -8.74
C GLU A 30 7.45 13.57 -9.57
N CYS A 31 7.80 12.27 -9.59
CA CYS A 31 7.04 11.25 -10.32
C CYS A 31 5.61 11.12 -9.79
N LEU A 32 5.44 11.12 -8.46
CA LEU A 32 4.12 11.03 -7.81
C LEU A 32 3.25 12.25 -8.10
N GLN A 33 3.81 13.46 -8.04
CA GLN A 33 3.09 14.72 -8.32
C GLN A 33 2.70 14.84 -9.80
N LYS A 34 3.57 14.41 -10.72
CA LYS A 34 3.31 14.44 -12.16
C LYS A 34 2.48 13.26 -12.67
N GLN A 35 2.18 12.28 -11.81
CA GLN A 35 1.47 11.05 -12.17
C GLN A 35 2.14 10.27 -13.31
N VAL A 36 3.48 10.19 -13.28
CA VAL A 36 4.28 9.48 -14.29
C VAL A 36 5.02 8.30 -13.68
N ASN A 37 5.35 7.33 -14.54
CA ASN A 37 6.22 6.22 -14.15
C ASN A 37 7.68 6.69 -14.07
N GLY A 38 8.38 6.33 -13.00
CA GLY A 38 9.80 6.65 -12.80
C GLY A 38 10.67 5.40 -12.70
N ILE A 39 11.78 5.39 -13.43
CA ILE A 39 12.85 4.40 -13.23
C ILE A 39 13.95 5.10 -12.42
N LEU A 40 14.13 4.65 -11.17
CA LEU A 40 15.01 5.31 -10.21
C LEU A 40 16.12 4.36 -9.76
N GLU A 41 17.34 4.70 -10.14
CA GLU A 41 18.56 4.02 -9.70
C GLU A 41 19.25 4.78 -8.56
N SER A 42 19.84 4.03 -7.65
CA SER A 42 20.64 4.55 -6.56
C SER A 42 21.73 3.54 -6.23
N PRO A 43 22.95 3.96 -5.83
CA PRO A 43 23.98 3.04 -5.38
C PRO A 43 23.50 2.15 -4.23
N THR A 44 24.00 0.91 -4.16
CA THR A 44 23.68 0.00 -3.06
C THR A 44 24.20 0.55 -1.73
N GLY A 45 23.54 0.20 -0.61
CA GLY A 45 23.94 0.65 0.72
C GLY A 45 23.52 2.09 1.08
N THR A 46 22.88 2.84 0.19
CA THR A 46 22.42 4.22 0.43
C THR A 46 21.03 4.32 1.06
N GLY A 47 20.44 3.21 1.52
CA GLY A 47 19.11 3.23 2.15
C GLY A 47 17.96 3.51 1.17
N LYS A 48 18.05 3.04 -0.08
CA LYS A 48 17.01 3.18 -1.12
C LYS A 48 15.60 2.87 -0.60
N THR A 49 15.44 1.76 0.12
CA THR A 49 14.17 1.34 0.70
C THR A 49 13.60 2.40 1.63
N LEU A 50 14.42 2.94 2.53
CA LEU A 50 13.98 3.93 3.49
C LEU A 50 13.61 5.25 2.80
N CYS A 51 14.41 5.69 1.82
CA CYS A 51 14.14 6.88 1.01
C CYS A 51 12.80 6.75 0.29
N LEU A 52 12.56 5.61 -0.36
CA LEU A 52 11.32 5.33 -1.09
C LEU A 52 10.10 5.31 -0.17
N LEU A 53 10.20 4.63 0.98
CA LEU A 53 9.11 4.56 1.96
C LEU A 53 8.78 5.94 2.52
N CYS A 54 9.77 6.70 2.99
CA CYS A 54 9.54 8.00 3.63
C CYS A 54 8.96 9.02 2.66
N SER A 55 9.53 9.14 1.45
CA SER A 55 9.03 10.07 0.42
C SER A 55 7.60 9.73 -0.01
N THR A 56 7.29 8.45 -0.23
CA THR A 56 5.96 8.02 -0.67
C THR A 56 4.90 8.18 0.42
N LEU A 57 5.26 7.91 1.68
CA LEU A 57 4.36 8.08 2.83
C LEU A 57 4.12 9.57 3.14
N ALA A 58 5.16 10.39 3.09
CA ALA A 58 5.04 11.85 3.22
C ALA A 58 4.09 12.43 2.15
N TRP A 59 4.25 12.02 0.89
CA TRP A 59 3.36 12.44 -0.19
C TRP A 59 1.90 12.03 0.07
N ARG A 60 1.67 10.79 0.55
CA ARG A 60 0.34 10.29 0.87
C ARG A 60 -0.30 11.04 2.05
N GLU A 61 0.47 11.39 3.07
CA GLU A 61 -0.02 12.20 4.20
C GLU A 61 -0.37 13.62 3.75
N HIS A 62 0.50 14.26 2.97
CA HIS A 62 0.23 15.57 2.35
C HIS A 62 -1.06 15.53 1.51
N PHE A 63 -1.27 14.47 0.73
CA PHE A 63 -2.47 14.30 -0.08
C PHE A 63 -3.74 14.10 0.77
N ARG A 64 -3.65 13.31 1.85
CA ARG A 64 -4.75 13.13 2.81
C ARG A 64 -5.12 14.45 3.46
N ASP A 65 -4.14 15.22 3.89
CA ASP A 65 -4.35 16.46 4.62
C ASP A 65 -5.00 17.51 3.70
N ALA A 66 -4.58 17.59 2.43
CA ALA A 66 -5.23 18.40 1.39
C ALA A 66 -6.71 18.03 1.18
N ILE A 67 -7.04 16.73 1.06
CA ILE A 67 -8.43 16.28 0.95
C ILE A 67 -9.23 16.65 2.20
N SER A 68 -8.65 16.49 3.39
CA SER A 68 -9.32 16.76 4.66
C SER A 68 -9.64 18.26 4.80
N ALA A 69 -8.71 19.14 4.44
CA ALA A 69 -8.90 20.58 4.43
C ALA A 69 -10.03 20.99 3.47
N GLN A 70 -10.07 20.39 2.27
CA GLN A 70 -11.11 20.65 1.29
C GLN A 70 -12.50 20.21 1.78
N LYS A 71 -12.61 19.04 2.42
CA LYS A 71 -13.88 18.56 3.01
C LYS A 71 -14.36 19.44 4.15
N ILE A 72 -13.45 19.96 5.00
CA ILE A 72 -13.79 20.89 6.07
C ILE A 72 -14.31 22.21 5.48
N ALA A 73 -13.63 22.77 4.48
CA ALA A 73 -14.05 23.99 3.81
C ALA A 73 -15.44 23.86 3.16
N GLN A 74 -15.76 22.69 2.58
CA GLN A 74 -17.09 22.42 2.01
C GLN A 74 -18.19 22.34 3.06
N ARG A 75 -17.92 21.77 4.25
CA ARG A 75 -18.91 21.70 5.35
C ARG A 75 -19.25 23.07 5.93
N LEU A 76 -18.27 23.97 6.01
CA LEU A 76 -18.51 25.37 6.38
C LEU A 76 -19.26 26.17 5.28
N GLY A 77 -19.24 25.68 4.04
CA GLY A 77 -19.89 26.31 2.88
C GLY A 77 -21.33 25.83 2.57
N GLY A 78 -21.92 24.94 3.37
CA GLY A 78 -23.35 24.59 3.28
C GLY A 78 -23.81 23.82 2.03
N ALA A 79 -22.93 23.12 1.33
CA ALA A 79 -23.31 22.25 0.21
C ALA A 79 -23.48 20.79 0.67
N GLU A 80 -24.70 20.44 1.08
CA GLU A 80 -25.17 19.06 1.25
C GLU A 80 -25.09 18.31 -0.09
N LEU A 81 -24.16 17.38 -0.25
CA LEU A 81 -24.25 16.36 -1.30
C LEU A 81 -23.78 15.02 -0.74
N PHE A 82 -24.77 14.26 -0.27
CA PHE A 82 -24.68 12.82 -0.11
C PHE A 82 -24.07 12.20 -1.37
N SER A 83 -22.88 11.61 -1.24
CA SER A 83 -22.43 10.59 -2.20
C SER A 83 -22.45 9.25 -1.48
N ASP A 84 -23.62 8.60 -1.52
CA ASP A 84 -23.72 7.15 -1.39
C ASP A 84 -23.06 6.51 -2.63
N ARG A 85 -21.73 6.54 -2.70
CA ARG A 85 -20.99 5.63 -3.58
C ARG A 85 -20.61 4.40 -2.77
N PRO A 86 -21.27 3.24 -2.99
CA PRO A 86 -20.89 2.02 -2.32
C PRO A 86 -19.49 1.58 -2.81
N LEU A 87 -18.80 0.93 -1.88
CA LEU A 87 -17.47 0.34 -1.98
C LEU A 87 -17.28 -0.46 -3.27
N SER A 88 -16.15 -0.22 -3.94
CA SER A 88 -15.58 -0.95 -5.11
C SER A 88 -16.20 -0.69 -6.49
N SER A 89 -15.60 0.25 -7.24
CA SER A 89 -15.64 0.24 -8.71
C SER A 89 -14.22 0.28 -9.24
N TRP A 90 -13.57 -0.88 -9.26
CA TRP A 90 -12.35 -1.10 -10.03
C TRP A 90 -12.80 -1.68 -11.38
N GLY A 91 -12.58 -0.97 -12.49
CA GLY A 91 -12.54 -1.64 -13.80
C GLY A 91 -13.43 -1.17 -14.95
N ASN A 92 -14.11 -0.02 -14.91
CA ASN A 92 -14.80 0.48 -16.12
C ASN A 92 -14.11 1.71 -16.71
N THR A 93 -13.13 1.46 -17.59
CA THR A 93 -12.59 2.46 -18.51
C THR A 93 -13.46 2.55 -19.76
N ALA A 94 -14.15 3.67 -19.95
CA ALA A 94 -14.52 4.13 -21.29
C ALA A 94 -13.39 5.06 -21.79
N PRO A 95 -12.83 4.86 -22.99
CA PRO A 95 -11.77 5.72 -23.51
C PRO A 95 -12.40 6.95 -24.17
N GLY A 96 -11.99 8.17 -23.76
CA GLY A 96 -12.29 9.35 -24.58
C GLY A 96 -12.61 10.68 -23.90
N THR A 97 -12.34 10.87 -22.61
CA THR A 97 -12.44 12.22 -22.02
C THR A 97 -11.32 12.46 -21.01
N ASP A 98 -10.64 13.58 -21.16
CA ASP A 98 -9.58 14.14 -20.30
C ASP A 98 -10.09 14.46 -18.88
N ALA A 99 -10.60 13.43 -18.20
CA ALA A 99 -10.97 13.51 -16.81
C ALA A 99 -9.71 13.23 -15.99
N SER A 100 -9.06 14.30 -15.54
CA SER A 100 -8.23 14.27 -14.33
C SER A 100 -8.95 13.39 -13.31
N ALA A 101 -8.41 12.19 -13.09
CA ALA A 101 -8.90 11.27 -12.10
C ALA A 101 -8.61 11.91 -10.75
N TYR A 102 -9.48 12.82 -10.32
CA TYR A 102 -9.46 13.38 -8.98
C TYR A 102 -9.65 12.18 -8.04
N TYR A 103 -8.56 11.75 -7.45
CA TYR A 103 -8.57 10.80 -6.34
C TYR A 103 -9.34 11.48 -5.20
N SER A 104 -10.66 11.29 -5.16
CA SER A 104 -11.52 11.67 -4.02
C SER A 104 -11.12 10.91 -2.75
N ASP A 105 -10.36 9.83 -2.93
CA ASP A 105 -9.90 8.92 -1.92
C ASP A 105 -8.38 8.95 -1.77
N ILE A 106 -7.92 8.72 -0.54
CA ILE A 106 -6.49 8.66 -0.22
C ILE A 106 -5.86 7.47 -0.99
N PRO A 107 -4.80 7.69 -1.77
CA PRO A 107 -4.18 6.65 -2.58
C PRO A 107 -3.66 5.50 -1.72
N LYS A 108 -3.76 4.27 -2.25
CA LYS A 108 -3.21 3.06 -1.63
C LYS A 108 -1.81 2.81 -2.19
N ILE A 109 -0.85 2.54 -1.31
CA ILE A 109 0.54 2.22 -1.68
C ILE A 109 0.67 0.70 -1.76
N ILE A 110 1.18 0.19 -2.88
CA ILE A 110 1.51 -1.22 -3.08
C ILE A 110 3.03 -1.32 -3.21
N TYR A 111 3.65 -2.08 -2.31
CA TYR A 111 5.08 -2.37 -2.36
C TYR A 111 5.29 -3.81 -2.81
N ALA A 112 6.00 -4.00 -3.93
CA ALA A 112 6.33 -5.31 -4.45
C ALA A 112 7.82 -5.61 -4.26
N SER A 113 8.14 -6.86 -3.92
CA SER A 113 9.52 -7.33 -3.78
C SER A 113 9.64 -8.74 -4.33
N ARG A 114 10.87 -9.18 -4.64
CA ARG A 114 11.11 -10.51 -5.23
C ARG A 114 11.01 -11.62 -4.19
N THR A 115 11.36 -11.35 -2.94
CA THR A 115 11.34 -12.37 -1.88
C THR A 115 10.65 -11.89 -0.60
N HIS A 116 10.09 -12.83 0.17
CA HIS A 116 9.48 -12.53 1.47
C HIS A 116 10.50 -12.03 2.51
N SER A 117 11.75 -12.48 2.44
CA SER A 117 12.82 -11.97 3.32
C SER A 117 13.08 -10.48 3.07
N GLN A 118 13.03 -10.04 1.80
CA GLN A 118 13.12 -8.62 1.45
C GLN A 118 11.92 -7.84 2.00
N LEU A 119 10.70 -8.38 1.89
CA LEU A 119 9.52 -7.74 2.48
C LEU A 119 9.65 -7.62 4.00
N THR A 120 10.16 -8.65 4.67
CA THR A 120 10.38 -8.63 6.13
C THR A 120 11.36 -7.52 6.52
N GLN A 121 12.44 -7.36 5.76
CA GLN A 121 13.38 -6.25 5.95
C GLN A 121 12.71 -4.89 5.75
N VAL A 122 11.92 -4.72 4.68
CA VAL A 122 11.16 -3.48 4.39
C VAL A 122 10.21 -3.14 5.53
N ILE A 123 9.51 -4.12 6.11
CA ILE A 123 8.63 -3.91 7.26
C ILE A 123 9.44 -3.50 8.51
N SER A 124 10.63 -4.07 8.70
CA SER A 124 11.53 -3.65 9.78
C SER A 124 11.98 -2.20 9.61
N GLU A 125 12.38 -1.80 8.39
CA GLU A 125 12.73 -0.42 8.07
C GLU A 125 11.55 0.53 8.29
N LEU A 126 10.34 0.13 7.88
CA LEU A 126 9.14 0.94 8.08
C LEU A 126 8.86 1.22 9.57
N LYS A 127 9.08 0.24 10.45
CA LYS A 127 8.93 0.41 11.90
C LYS A 127 9.90 1.45 12.48
N ASN A 128 11.06 1.63 11.85
CA ASN A 128 12.07 2.63 12.24
C ASN A 128 11.72 4.05 11.79
N THR A 129 10.62 4.26 11.06
CA THR A 129 10.13 5.59 10.68
C THR A 129 9.05 6.08 11.66
N VAL A 130 8.74 7.39 11.65
CA VAL A 130 7.58 7.95 12.36
C VAL A 130 6.26 7.59 11.69
N TYR A 131 6.29 7.21 10.41
CA TYR A 131 5.10 6.83 9.68
C TYR A 131 4.54 5.52 10.23
N ARG A 132 3.24 5.50 10.51
CA ARG A 132 2.52 4.33 11.05
C ARG A 132 1.31 3.99 10.18
N PRO A 133 1.51 3.66 8.89
CA PRO A 133 0.41 3.25 8.03
C PRO A 133 -0.15 1.88 8.47
N LYS A 134 -1.43 1.63 8.15
CA LYS A 134 -1.99 0.26 8.20
C LYS A 134 -1.38 -0.54 7.06
N VAL A 135 -0.73 -1.66 7.38
CA VAL A 135 -0.02 -2.51 6.40
C VAL A 135 -0.58 -3.92 6.42
N CYS A 136 -0.67 -4.53 5.24
CA CYS A 136 -0.97 -5.95 5.06
C CYS A 136 0.13 -6.56 4.18
N VAL A 137 0.74 -7.65 4.63
CA VAL A 137 1.73 -8.41 3.85
C VAL A 137 1.01 -9.61 3.23
N LEU A 138 1.01 -9.67 1.90
CA LEU A 138 0.44 -10.78 1.16
C LEU A 138 1.52 -11.83 0.88
N GLY A 139 1.15 -13.11 0.90
CA GLY A 139 2.05 -14.24 0.67
C GLY A 139 1.34 -15.49 0.17
N SER A 140 2.12 -16.48 -0.26
CA SER A 140 1.59 -17.77 -0.73
C SER A 140 0.91 -18.56 0.39
N ARG A 141 0.16 -19.60 0.02
CA ARG A 141 -0.44 -20.54 0.98
C ARG A 141 0.63 -21.23 1.83
N GLU A 142 1.76 -21.60 1.25
CA GLU A 142 2.90 -22.18 1.97
C GLU A 142 3.34 -21.29 3.15
N GLN A 143 3.28 -19.97 2.98
CA GLN A 143 3.74 -19.00 3.97
C GLN A 143 2.67 -18.61 5.00
N LEU A 144 1.40 -18.52 4.60
CA LEU A 144 0.30 -17.99 5.42
C LEU A 144 -0.72 -19.04 5.88
N CYS A 145 -0.63 -20.29 5.42
CA CYS A 145 -1.55 -21.34 5.84
C CYS A 145 -1.38 -21.67 7.33
N ILE A 146 -2.46 -21.52 8.09
CA ILE A 146 -2.52 -21.84 9.52
C ILE A 146 -3.04 -23.27 9.78
N HIS A 147 -3.57 -23.95 8.76
CA HIS A 147 -4.13 -25.28 8.91
C HIS A 147 -3.01 -26.34 8.99
N PRO A 148 -2.87 -27.07 10.11
CA PRO A 148 -1.70 -27.90 10.37
C PRO A 148 -1.56 -29.07 9.39
N GLU A 149 -2.66 -29.63 8.89
CA GLU A 149 -2.62 -30.75 7.94
C GLU A 149 -2.26 -30.33 6.52
N VAL A 150 -2.56 -29.08 6.16
CA VAL A 150 -2.27 -28.52 4.82
C VAL A 150 -0.85 -27.96 4.81
N LYS A 151 -0.42 -27.29 5.89
CA LYS A 151 0.94 -26.78 6.04
C LYS A 151 2.02 -27.88 5.97
N ARG A 152 1.66 -29.12 6.33
CA ARG A 152 2.58 -30.26 6.39
C ARG A 152 2.84 -30.95 5.04
N GLN A 153 2.22 -30.46 3.96
CA GLN A 153 2.36 -31.07 2.63
C GLN A 153 3.35 -30.30 1.77
N ASP A 154 4.31 -31.00 1.16
CA ASP A 154 5.46 -30.37 0.49
C ASP A 154 5.14 -29.76 -0.90
N SER A 155 3.94 -30.01 -1.45
CA SER A 155 3.58 -29.61 -2.80
C SER A 155 2.31 -28.76 -2.84
N ASN A 156 2.34 -27.62 -3.53
CA ASN A 156 1.19 -26.73 -3.75
C ASN A 156 -0.06 -27.46 -4.27
N HIS A 157 0.13 -28.45 -5.15
CA HIS A 157 -0.95 -29.28 -5.68
C HIS A 157 -1.56 -30.21 -4.62
N MET A 158 -0.73 -30.84 -3.80
CA MET A 158 -1.20 -31.67 -2.69
C MET A 158 -1.94 -30.80 -1.66
N GLN A 159 -1.41 -29.63 -1.30
CA GLN A 159 -2.03 -28.70 -0.33
C GLN A 159 -3.45 -28.28 -0.74
N ALA A 160 -3.69 -28.09 -2.05
CA ALA A 160 -5.01 -27.78 -2.58
C ALA A 160 -5.98 -28.97 -2.42
N LEU A 161 -5.52 -30.19 -2.66
CA LEU A 161 -6.30 -31.42 -2.47
C LEU A 161 -6.55 -31.74 -0.98
N GLY A 162 -5.55 -31.53 -0.12
CA GLY A 162 -5.67 -31.67 1.35
C GLY A 162 -6.64 -30.69 1.99
N SER A 163 -6.75 -29.47 1.44
CA SER A 163 -7.75 -28.50 1.88
C SER A 163 -9.18 -28.92 1.51
N LEU A 164 -9.36 -29.63 0.39
CA LEU A 164 -10.67 -30.15 -0.06
C LEU A 164 -11.09 -31.39 0.75
N SER A 165 -10.15 -32.22 1.22
CA SER A 165 -10.45 -33.36 2.09
C SER A 165 -10.68 -32.98 3.56
N ALA A 166 -10.15 -31.82 4.00
CA ALA A 166 -10.47 -31.24 5.32
C ALA A 166 -11.89 -30.64 5.40
N PHE A 167 -12.53 -30.37 4.26
CA PHE A 167 -13.98 -30.17 4.18
C PHE A 167 -14.67 -31.53 4.34
N ARG A 168 -14.74 -32.03 5.58
CA ARG A 168 -15.70 -33.08 5.90
C ARG A 168 -17.09 -32.57 5.49
N PRO A 169 -17.86 -33.31 4.68
CA PRO A 169 -19.25 -32.93 4.44
C PRO A 169 -19.93 -32.85 5.80
N LEU A 170 -20.59 -31.70 6.07
CA LEU A 170 -21.52 -31.56 7.18
C LEU A 170 -22.42 -32.80 7.20
N PRO A 171 -22.68 -33.42 8.36
CA PRO A 171 -23.54 -34.60 8.42
C PRO A 171 -24.89 -34.22 7.82
N ALA A 172 -25.29 -34.94 6.77
CA ALA A 172 -26.57 -34.79 6.13
C ALA A 172 -27.67 -34.84 7.20
N PHE A 173 -28.42 -33.75 7.33
CA PHE A 173 -29.62 -33.70 8.15
C PHE A 173 -30.57 -34.77 7.63
N ARG A 174 -30.66 -35.89 8.35
CA ARG A 174 -31.58 -36.99 8.08
C ARG A 174 -32.98 -36.53 8.49
N LEU A 175 -33.72 -35.92 7.57
CA LEU A 175 -35.16 -35.73 7.75
C LEU A 175 -35.82 -37.11 7.74
N ARG A 176 -36.23 -37.57 8.92
CA ARG A 176 -37.23 -38.63 9.07
C ARG A 176 -38.57 -38.06 8.60
N GLY A 177 -39.12 -38.66 7.56
CA GLY A 177 -40.53 -38.65 7.19
C GLY A 177 -40.91 -40.09 6.87
#